data_AF-A0A7C5U3C1-F1
#
_entry.id   AF-A0A7C5U3C1-F1
#
_cell.length_a   1.000
_cell.length_b   1.000
_cell.length_c   1.000
_cell.angle_alpha   90.00
_cell.angle_beta   90.00
_cell.angle_gamma   90.00
#
_symmetry.space_group_name_H-M   'P 1'
#
loop_
_entity.id
_entity.type
_entity.pdbx_description
1 polymer ?
#
loop_
_entity_poly.entity_id
_entity_poly.type
_entity_poly.pdbx_seq_one_letter_code
_entity_poly.pdbx_strand_id
1 'polypeptide(L)'
;MRALHPIQVQIIRNLYENTTSLYKIAEKLNIPYPKLIYHVSQLYKKGLLVKTNKNEKIIYRVNKKVVKITYDKKGNIIIWLKLPRS
;
A
#
# COMPACT_ATOMS: atom_id res chain seq x y z
N MET A 1 -2.71 -18.46 4.07
CA MET A 1 -2.55 -16.99 3.93
C MET A 1 -1.30 -16.71 3.09
N ARG A 2 -1.40 -15.99 1.97
CA ARG A 2 -0.19 -15.54 1.24
C ARG A 2 0.37 -14.29 1.92
N ALA A 3 1.61 -14.35 2.38
CA ALA A 3 2.31 -13.19 2.94
C ALA A 3 2.45 -12.08 1.88
N LEU A 4 2.39 -10.83 2.31
CA LEU A 4 2.73 -9.69 1.45
C LEU A 4 4.24 -9.60 1.30
N HIS A 5 4.69 -9.17 0.12
CA HIS A 5 6.10 -8.89 -0.12
C HIS A 5 6.56 -7.71 0.76
N PRO A 6 7.81 -7.67 1.26
CA PRO A 6 8.28 -6.55 2.10
C PRO A 6 8.07 -5.17 1.47
N ILE A 7 8.32 -5.03 0.16
CA ILE A 7 8.04 -3.79 -0.60
C ILE A 7 6.55 -3.40 -0.53
N GLN A 8 5.64 -4.37 -0.62
CA GLN A 8 4.20 -4.11 -0.53
C GLN A 8 3.79 -3.60 0.85
N VAL A 9 4.37 -4.17 1.91
CA VAL A 9 4.18 -3.70 3.29
C VAL A 9 4.64 -2.25 3.42
N GLN A 10 5.81 -1.91 2.87
CA GLN A 10 6.32 -0.54 2.91
C GLN A 10 5.45 0.43 2.10
N ILE A 11 4.94 0.03 0.93
CA ILE A 11 4.01 0.86 0.15
C ILE A 11 2.74 1.15 0.95
N ILE A 12 2.13 0.12 1.53
CA ILE A 12 0.92 0.26 2.35
C ILE A 12 1.18 1.19 3.53
N ARG A 13 2.30 1.01 4.26
CA ARG A 13 2.68 1.87 5.38
C ARG A 13 2.77 3.33 4.95
N ASN A 14 3.56 3.62 3.91
CA ASN A 14 3.77 5.00 3.47
C ASN A 14 2.46 5.66 3.02
N LEU A 15 1.58 4.94 2.30
CA LEU A 15 0.29 5.45 1.85
C LEU A 15 -0.79 5.53 2.95
N TYR A 16 -0.64 4.78 4.04
CA TYR A 16 -1.59 4.78 5.16
C TYR A 16 -1.34 5.94 6.12
N GLU A 17 -0.06 6.18 6.45
CA GLU A 17 0.39 7.24 7.35
C GLU A 17 0.36 8.61 6.66
N ASN A 18 0.74 8.69 5.38
CA ASN A 18 0.85 9.94 4.64
C ASN A 18 0.30 9.82 3.21
N THR A 19 -0.46 10.81 2.76
CA THR A 19 -0.86 10.89 1.34
C THR A 19 0.32 11.38 0.49
N THR A 20 1.28 10.49 0.21
CA THR A 20 2.49 10.78 -0.56
C THR A 20 2.42 10.22 -1.98
N SER A 21 3.18 10.78 -2.92
CA SER A 21 3.21 10.32 -4.30
C SER A 21 3.98 9.01 -4.45
N LEU A 22 3.61 8.19 -5.44
CA LEU A 22 4.32 6.94 -5.73
C LEU A 22 5.80 7.18 -6.05
N TYR A 23 6.13 8.26 -6.77
CA TYR A 23 7.52 8.63 -7.06
C TYR A 23 8.36 8.80 -5.79
N LYS A 24 7.86 9.55 -4.79
CA LYS A 24 8.56 9.71 -3.51
C LYS A 24 8.74 8.39 -2.75
N ILE A 25 7.79 7.46 -2.90
CA ILE A 25 7.93 6.12 -2.31
C ILE A 25 9.02 5.32 -3.03
N ALA A 26 9.10 5.37 -4.37
CA ALA A 26 10.18 4.71 -5.12
C ALA A 26 11.56 5.23 -4.72
N GLU A 27 11.72 6.55 -4.62
CA GLU A 27 12.95 7.20 -4.14
C GLU A 27 13.31 6.75 -2.73
N LYS A 28 12.35 6.82 -1.80
CA LYS A 28 12.57 6.42 -0.39
C LYS A 28 12.96 4.96 -0.24
N LEU A 29 12.42 4.08 -1.08
CA LEU A 29 12.74 2.64 -1.07
C LEU A 29 13.96 2.30 -1.93
N ASN A 30 14.55 3.29 -2.61
CA ASN A 30 15.64 3.11 -3.57
C ASN A 30 15.37 1.99 -4.59
N ILE A 31 14.17 2.02 -5.21
CA ILE A 31 13.80 1.06 -6.24
C ILE A 31 13.35 1.75 -7.54
N PRO A 32 13.56 1.11 -8.71
CA PRO A 32 13.04 1.64 -9.97
C PRO A 32 11.52 1.82 -9.93
N TYR A 33 11.04 2.92 -10.49
CA TYR A 33 9.61 3.22 -10.55
C TYR A 33 8.76 2.11 -11.20
N PRO A 34 9.18 1.44 -12.30
CA PRO A 34 8.44 0.31 -12.85
C PRO A 34 8.24 -0.84 -11.86
N LYS A 35 9.26 -1.12 -11.02
CA LYS A 35 9.19 -2.14 -9.97
C LYS A 35 8.19 -1.76 -8.88
N LEU A 36 8.16 -0.48 -8.47
CA LEU A 36 7.14 0.03 -7.56
C LEU A 36 5.73 -0.14 -8.16
N ILE A 37 5.54 0.24 -9.42
CA ILE A 37 4.25 0.16 -10.12
C ILE A 37 3.75 -1.28 -10.22
N TYR A 38 4.63 -2.24 -10.46
CA TYR A 38 4.29 -3.66 -10.38
C TYR A 38 3.67 -4.02 -9.03
N HIS A 39 4.31 -3.64 -7.91
CA HIS A 39 3.78 -3.92 -6.58
C HIS A 39 2.46 -3.20 -6.29
N VAL A 40 2.33 -1.92 -6.71
CA VAL A 40 1.09 -1.14 -6.57
C VAL A 40 -0.06 -1.79 -7.34
N SER A 41 0.18 -2.24 -8.57
CA SER A 41 -0.81 -2.93 -9.39
C SER A 41 -1.30 -4.22 -8.72
N GLN A 42 -0.38 -5.02 -8.17
CA GLN A 42 -0.75 -6.23 -7.42
C GLN A 42 -1.58 -5.92 -6.16
N LEU A 43 -1.24 -4.84 -5.44
CA LEU A 43 -2.00 -4.41 -4.26
C LEU A 43 -3.40 -3.90 -4.62
N TYR A 44 -3.52 -3.16 -5.72
CA TYR A 44 -4.81 -2.70 -6.25
C TYR A 44 -5.69 -3.87 -6.69
N LYS A 45 -5.14 -4.84 -7.43
CA LYS A 45 -5.86 -6.07 -7.84
C LYS A 45 -6.38 -6.88 -6.64
N LYS A 46 -5.66 -6.85 -5.52
CA LYS A 46 -6.08 -7.46 -4.25
C LYS A 46 -7.11 -6.63 -3.46
N GLY A 47 -7.52 -5.46 -3.96
CA GLY A 47 -8.45 -4.56 -3.27
C GLY A 47 -7.86 -3.82 -2.07
N LEU A 48 -6.54 -3.90 -1.85
CA LEU A 48 -5.86 -3.28 -0.71
C LEU A 48 -5.58 -1.79 -0.93
N LEU A 49 -5.49 -1.38 -2.19
CA LEU A 49 -5.44 0.02 -2.60
C LEU A 49 -6.69 0.37 -3.40
N VAL A 50 -7.09 1.63 -3.33
CA VAL A 50 -8.06 2.26 -4.21
C VAL A 50 -7.37 3.35 -5.02
N LYS A 51 -7.81 3.55 -6.26
CA LYS A 51 -7.36 4.66 -7.11
C LYS A 51 -8.44 5.73 -7.15
N THR A 52 -8.04 6.99 -7.10
CA THR A 52 -8.93 8.15 -7.25
C THR A 52 -8.32 9.10 -8.26
N ASN A 53 -9.14 9.64 -9.16
CA ASN A 53 -8.70 10.71 -10.06
C ASN A 53 -8.87 12.06 -9.35
N LYS A 54 -7.79 12.83 -9.27
CA LYS A 54 -7.81 14.20 -8.75
C LYS A 54 -7.02 15.08 -9.71
N ASN A 55 -7.70 16.05 -10.32
CA ASN A 55 -7.10 16.97 -11.30
C ASN A 55 -6.35 16.20 -12.40
N GLU A 56 -7.02 15.23 -13.04
CA GLU A 56 -6.47 14.36 -14.10
C GLU A 56 -5.30 13.45 -13.68
N LYS A 57 -4.91 13.45 -12.40
CA LYS A 57 -3.85 12.60 -11.87
C LYS A 57 -4.44 11.42 -11.10
N ILE A 58 -3.90 10.24 -11.36
CA ILE A 58 -4.23 9.01 -10.62
C ILE A 58 -3.50 9.05 -9.27
N ILE A 59 -4.28 8.97 -8.18
CA ILE A 59 -3.76 8.90 -6.82
C ILE A 59 -4.17 7.56 -6.22
N TYR A 60 -3.20 6.82 -5.67
CA TYR A 60 -3.45 5.59 -4.92
C TYR A 60 -3.57 5.89 -3.43
N ARG A 61 -4.55 5.26 -2.79
CA ARG A 61 -4.78 5.33 -1.33
C ARG A 61 -5.01 3.95 -0.77
N VAL A 62 -4.68 3.74 0.50
CA VAL A 62 -5.00 2.48 1.17
C VAL A 62 -6.51 2.36 1.36
N ASN A 63 -7.05 1.19 1.03
CA ASN A 63 -8.44 0.86 1.29
C ASN A 63 -8.64 0.58 2.78
N LYS A 64 -8.90 1.63 3.56
CA LYS A 64 -9.08 1.54 5.03
C LYS A 64 -10.28 0.68 5.46
N LYS A 65 -11.19 0.30 4.55
CA LYS A 65 -12.29 -0.64 4.83
C LYS A 65 -11.80 -2.07 5.01
N VAL A 66 -10.69 -2.42 4.37
CA VAL A 66 -10.13 -3.79 4.38
C VAL A 66 -8.72 -3.86 4.93
N VAL A 67 -8.00 -2.74 5.03
CA VAL A 67 -6.64 -2.67 5.59
C VAL A 67 -6.65 -1.89 6.89
N LYS A 68 -6.18 -2.52 7.97
CA LYS A 68 -5.89 -1.86 9.25
C LYS A 68 -4.43 -2.10 9.63
N ILE A 69 -3.72 -1.03 9.99
CA ILE A 69 -2.35 -1.10 10.48
C ILE A 69 -2.38 -0.96 12.00
N THR A 70 -1.68 -1.86 12.70
CA THR A 70 -1.41 -1.75 14.14
C THR A 70 0.07 -1.99 14.39
N TYR A 71 0.55 -1.63 15.58
CA TYR A 71 1.92 -1.86 16.00
C TYR A 71 1.93 -2.80 17.20
N ASP A 72 2.89 -3.70 17.26
CA ASP A 72 3.11 -4.48 18.48
C ASP A 72 3.88 -3.67 19.54
N LYS A 73 4.09 -4.26 20.73
CA LYS A 73 4.83 -3.62 21.82
C LYS A 73 6.30 -3.30 21.49
N LYS A 74 6.84 -3.87 20.40
CA LYS A 74 8.22 -3.66 19.91
C LYS A 74 8.27 -2.69 18.72
N GLY A 75 7.13 -2.13 18.29
CA GLY A 75 7.03 -1.23 17.15
C GLY A 75 6.95 -1.92 15.78
N ASN A 76 6.81 -3.25 15.73
CA ASN A 76 6.64 -3.96 14.46
C ASN A 76 5.25 -3.71 13.88
N ILE A 77 5.19 -3.60 12.55
CA ILE A 77 3.95 -3.35 11.82
C ILE A 77 3.18 -4.65 11.65
N ILE A 78 1.90 -4.62 12.04
CA ILE A 78 0.92 -5.68 11.80
C ILE A 78 -0.14 -5.13 10.85
N ILE A 79 -0.33 -5.80 9.70
CA ILE A 79 -1.35 -5.45 8.71
C ILE A 79 -2.47 -6.48 8.76
N TRP A 80 -3.64 -6.03 9.20
CA TRP A 80 -4.87 -6.82 9.18
C TRP A 80 -5.60 -6.62 7.86
N LEU A 81 -5.89 -7.72 7.18
CA LEU A 81 -6.65 -7.73 5.93
C LEU A 81 -8.02 -8.33 6.18
N LYS A 82 -9.07 -7.52 6.06
CA LYS A 82 -10.45 -8.00 6.06
C LYS A 82 -10.80 -8.43 4.64
N LEU A 83 -10.64 -9.72 4.36
CA LEU A 83 -11.15 -10.29 3.12
C LEU A 83 -12.69 -10.26 3.16
N PRO A 84 -13.37 -9.71 2.14
CA PRO A 84 -14.81 -9.89 2.05
C PRO A 84 -15.09 -11.39 2.00
N ARG A 85 -16.01 -11.87 2.86
CA ARG A 85 -16.57 -13.22 2.71
C ARG A 85 -17.31 -13.21 1.38
N SER A 86 -16.83 -14.00 0.42
CA SER A 86 -17.55 -14.34 -0.81
C SER A 86 -18.87 -15.04 -0.47
#